data_AF-A0A497E5D4-F1
#
_entry.id   AF-A0A497E5D4-F1
#
_cell.length_a   1.000
_cell.length_b   1.000
_cell.length_c   1.000
_cell.angle_alpha   90.00
_cell.angle_beta   90.00
_cell.angle_gamma   90.00
#
_symmetry.space_group_name_H-M   'P 1'
#
loop_
_entity.id
_entity.type
_entity.pdbx_description
1 polymer ?
#
loop_
_entity_poly.entity_id
_entity_poly.type
_entity_poly.pdbx_seq_one_letter_code
_entity_poly.pdbx_strand_id
1 'polypeptide(L)'
;SYLSDKAEVKVEEKTGTITVRDVEKNIEKVDELIKKMDTLEGQLITKKYFLKYLSPSEAAFSLEGIITDYGKVQIPASKEEEKEKEDYVVIPEESPSKPKGTGSKRDEAKTIDRNVIYVTDLKKNIPLIDQAIEKMNSPSYGEQIAAKTFYIKEGSLEQVAITIANMLGISTDQIQGIKTGEEKVKWMKIEISPPSIDLGNIGALGKK
;
A
#
# COMPACT_ATOMS: atom_id res chain seq x y z
N SER A 1 -9.10 -13.96 -46.44
CA SER A 1 -8.89 -15.05 -45.49
C SER A 1 -7.40 -15.39 -45.47
N TYR A 2 -6.76 -15.46 -44.29
CA TYR A 2 -5.36 -15.88 -44.18
C TYR A 2 -5.17 -17.40 -44.29
N LEU A 3 -6.26 -18.15 -44.16
CA LEU A 3 -6.29 -19.60 -44.11
C LEU A 3 -7.21 -20.17 -45.20
N SER A 4 -6.91 -21.38 -45.68
CA SER A 4 -7.72 -22.06 -46.70
C SER A 4 -8.98 -22.70 -46.10
N ASP A 5 -9.82 -23.29 -46.95
CA ASP A 5 -10.96 -24.12 -46.56
C ASP A 5 -10.55 -25.42 -45.84
N LYS A 6 -9.27 -25.78 -45.84
CA LYS A 6 -8.70 -26.95 -45.16
C LYS A 6 -8.09 -26.64 -43.79
N ALA A 7 -8.26 -25.41 -43.31
CA ALA A 7 -7.55 -24.94 -42.13
C ALA A 7 -8.10 -25.51 -40.82
N GLU A 8 -7.20 -26.02 -39.97
CA GLU A 8 -7.51 -26.54 -38.64
C GLU A 8 -6.40 -26.12 -37.66
N VAL A 9 -6.79 -25.71 -36.45
CA VAL A 9 -5.87 -25.38 -35.35
C VAL A 9 -6.28 -26.15 -34.11
N LYS A 10 -5.33 -26.87 -33.51
CA LYS A 10 -5.48 -27.56 -32.22
C LYS A 10 -4.48 -27.02 -31.23
N VAL A 11 -4.94 -26.75 -30.01
CA VAL A 11 -4.10 -26.28 -28.90
C VAL A 11 -4.09 -27.35 -27.82
N GLU A 12 -2.90 -27.71 -27.34
CA GLU A 12 -2.73 -28.56 -26.17
C GLU A 12 -1.98 -27.78 -25.09
N GLU A 13 -2.75 -27.21 -24.16
CA GLU A 13 -2.24 -26.30 -23.13
C GLU A 13 -1.23 -26.98 -22.18
N LYS A 14 -1.40 -28.28 -21.90
CA LYS A 14 -0.53 -29.04 -21.00
C LYS A 14 0.90 -29.16 -21.52
N THR A 15 1.05 -29.30 -22.84
CA THR A 15 2.35 -29.44 -23.50
C THR A 15 2.84 -28.11 -24.09
N GLY A 16 1.97 -27.09 -24.11
CA GLY A 16 2.26 -25.80 -24.74
C GLY A 16 2.38 -25.90 -26.26
N THR A 17 1.71 -26.87 -26.88
CA THR A 17 1.84 -27.14 -28.31
C THR A 17 0.62 -26.64 -29.09
N ILE A 18 0.88 -26.17 -30.31
CA ILE A 18 -0.15 -25.80 -31.28
C ILE A 18 0.11 -26.61 -32.54
N THR A 19 -0.90 -27.36 -32.99
CA THR A 19 -0.87 -28.07 -34.27
C THR A 19 -1.72 -27.30 -35.27
N VAL A 20 -1.11 -26.85 -36.36
CA VAL A 20 -1.80 -26.14 -37.45
C VAL A 20 -1.76 -27.00 -38.71
N ARG A 21 -2.91 -27.20 -39.33
CA ARG A 21 -3.05 -27.90 -40.60
C ARG A 21 -3.64 -26.94 -41.63
N ASP A 22 -2.94 -26.74 -42.73
CA ASP A 22 -3.39 -25.94 -43.87
C ASP A 22 -2.54 -26.30 -45.11
N VAL A 23 -2.72 -25.60 -46.22
CA VAL A 23 -1.83 -25.63 -47.39
C VAL A 23 -0.45 -25.09 -47.04
N GLU A 24 0.60 -25.65 -47.65
CA GLU A 24 2.01 -25.36 -47.37
C GLU A 24 2.34 -23.86 -47.32
N LYS A 25 1.89 -23.09 -48.32
CA LYS A 25 2.08 -21.63 -48.37
C LYS A 25 1.52 -20.88 -47.15
N ASN A 26 0.46 -21.39 -46.52
CA ASN A 26 -0.10 -20.78 -45.32
C ASN A 26 0.66 -21.24 -44.06
N ILE A 27 1.18 -22.47 -44.05
CA ILE A 27 2.04 -22.95 -42.96
C ILE A 27 3.33 -22.12 -42.87
N GLU A 28 3.95 -21.77 -44.00
CA GLU A 28 5.13 -20.88 -44.01
C GLU A 28 4.83 -19.52 -43.35
N LYS A 29 3.67 -18.93 -43.63
CA LYS A 29 3.24 -17.67 -43.00
C LYS A 29 2.96 -17.82 -41.51
N VAL A 30 2.40 -18.97 -41.10
CA VAL A 30 2.15 -19.28 -39.69
C VAL A 30 3.48 -19.43 -38.95
N ASP A 31 4.48 -20.08 -39.55
CA ASP A 31 5.83 -20.19 -38.98
C ASP A 31 6.47 -18.81 -38.78
N GLU A 32 6.40 -17.92 -39.78
CA GLU A 32 6.87 -16.55 -39.64
C GLU A 32 6.14 -15.77 -38.54
N LEU A 33 4.83 -15.99 -38.39
CA LEU A 33 4.03 -15.35 -37.35
C LEU A 33 4.43 -15.86 -35.96
N ILE A 34 4.57 -17.17 -35.79
CA ILE A 34 4.98 -17.77 -34.51
C ILE A 34 6.35 -17.24 -34.11
N LYS A 35 7.33 -17.20 -35.03
CA LYS A 35 8.67 -16.64 -34.74
C LYS A 35 8.65 -15.18 -34.29
N LYS A 36 7.69 -14.38 -34.77
CA LYS A 36 7.53 -12.99 -34.35
C LYS A 36 6.86 -12.87 -32.98
N MET A 37 5.93 -13.77 -32.67
CA MET A 37 5.14 -13.72 -31.43
C MET A 37 5.79 -14.46 -30.27
N ASP A 38 6.51 -15.54 -30.53
CA ASP A 38 7.21 -16.38 -29.55
C ASP A 38 8.60 -15.82 -29.24
N THR A 39 8.61 -14.55 -28.84
CA THR A 39 9.79 -13.86 -28.33
C THR A 39 9.57 -13.53 -26.86
N LEU A 40 10.62 -13.58 -26.05
CA LEU A 40 10.52 -13.26 -24.63
C LEU A 40 9.90 -11.87 -24.42
N GLU A 41 10.37 -10.88 -25.18
CA GLU A 41 9.90 -9.50 -25.11
C GLU A 41 8.42 -9.37 -25.49
N GLY A 42 7.94 -10.16 -26.46
CA GLY A 42 6.53 -10.19 -26.85
C GLY A 42 5.61 -10.89 -25.83
N GLN A 43 6.18 -11.72 -24.96
CA GLN A 43 5.45 -12.47 -23.94
C GLN A 43 5.50 -11.81 -22.56
N LEU A 44 6.44 -10.90 -22.31
CA LEU A 44 6.51 -10.13 -21.07
C LEU A 44 5.46 -9.00 -21.07
N ILE A 45 4.68 -8.92 -20.00
CA ILE A 45 3.72 -7.83 -19.78
C ILE A 45 3.88 -7.24 -18.38
N THR A 46 3.68 -5.93 -18.28
CA THR A 46 3.72 -5.21 -17.00
C THR A 46 2.32 -4.85 -16.56
N LYS A 47 1.95 -5.21 -15.34
CA LYS A 47 0.66 -4.87 -14.72
C LYS A 47 0.86 -4.08 -13.43
N LYS A 48 0.02 -3.06 -13.25
CA LYS A 48 -0.02 -2.23 -12.04
C LYS A 48 -0.99 -2.84 -11.04
N TYR A 49 -0.56 -2.96 -9.78
CA TYR A 49 -1.37 -3.47 -8.68
C TYR A 49 -1.46 -2.46 -7.55
N PHE A 50 -2.66 -2.35 -6.97
CA PHE A 50 -2.90 -1.57 -5.76
C PHE A 50 -2.96 -2.52 -4.57
N LEU A 51 -2.27 -2.15 -3.50
CA LEU A 51 -2.17 -2.93 -2.26
C LEU A 51 -3.03 -2.27 -1.19
N LYS A 52 -3.89 -3.06 -0.54
CA LYS A 52 -4.80 -2.60 0.53
C LYS A 52 -4.16 -2.67 1.91
N TYR A 53 -3.42 -3.75 2.18
CA TYR A 53 -2.95 -4.07 3.53
C TYR A 53 -1.42 -4.14 3.63
N LEU A 54 -0.75 -4.68 2.61
CA LEU A 54 0.72 -4.81 2.59
C LEU A 54 1.39 -3.58 2.00
N SER A 55 2.59 -3.27 2.49
CA SER A 55 3.49 -2.30 1.85
C SER A 55 4.05 -2.84 0.52
N PRO A 56 4.55 -1.98 -0.39
CA PRO A 56 5.13 -2.42 -1.65
C PRO A 56 6.30 -3.41 -1.47
N SER A 57 7.12 -3.20 -0.44
CA SER A 57 8.27 -4.07 -0.12
C SER A 57 7.84 -5.44 0.39
N GLU A 58 6.82 -5.51 1.26
CA GLU A 58 6.31 -6.80 1.76
C GLU A 58 5.61 -7.60 0.65
N ALA A 59 4.89 -6.90 -0.23
CA ALA A 59 4.29 -7.54 -1.41
C ALA A 59 5.36 -8.05 -2.38
N ALA A 60 6.42 -7.27 -2.62
CA ALA A 60 7.55 -7.70 -3.46
C ALA A 60 8.21 -8.96 -2.89
N PHE A 61 8.50 -8.98 -1.60
CA PHE A 61 9.06 -10.16 -0.92
C PHE A 61 8.14 -11.38 -1.04
N SER A 62 6.82 -11.19 -0.86
CA SER A 62 5.84 -12.27 -0.98
C SER A 62 5.71 -12.82 -2.40
N LEU A 63 6.11 -12.04 -3.41
CA LEU A 63 6.07 -12.44 -4.82
C LEU A 63 7.34 -13.17 -5.28
N GLU A 64 8.45 -13.16 -4.53
CA GLU A 64 9.72 -13.77 -4.95
C GLU A 64 9.58 -15.26 -5.34
N GLY A 65 8.69 -16.01 -4.66
CA GLY A 65 8.42 -17.42 -4.97
C GLY A 65 7.33 -17.66 -6.02
N ILE A 66 6.76 -16.62 -6.60
CA ILE A 66 5.59 -16.67 -7.49
C ILE A 66 5.92 -16.16 -8.88
N ILE A 67 6.78 -15.13 -8.96
CA ILE A 67 7.26 -14.62 -10.25
C ILE A 67 8.23 -15.62 -10.89
N THR A 68 8.33 -15.60 -12.22
CA THR A 68 9.33 -16.40 -12.93
C THR A 68 10.72 -15.78 -12.86
N ASP A 69 11.75 -16.48 -13.34
CA ASP A 69 13.12 -15.94 -13.48
C ASP A 69 13.19 -14.69 -14.38
N TYR A 70 12.19 -14.47 -15.24
CA TYR A 70 12.06 -13.27 -16.06
C TYR A 70 11.27 -12.15 -15.39
N GLY A 71 10.61 -12.47 -14.28
CA GLY A 71 9.72 -11.58 -13.56
C GLY A 71 10.47 -10.50 -12.78
N LYS A 72 9.87 -9.31 -12.69
CA LYS A 72 10.44 -8.17 -11.97
C LYS A 72 9.34 -7.39 -11.27
N VAL A 73 9.57 -7.05 -10.01
CA VAL A 73 8.71 -6.12 -9.24
C VAL A 73 9.40 -4.77 -9.18
N GLN A 74 8.70 -3.73 -9.62
CA GLN A 74 9.15 -2.35 -9.55
C GLN A 74 8.27 -1.60 -8.54
N ILE A 75 8.92 -1.03 -7.55
CA ILE A 75 8.30 -0.14 -6.58
C ILE A 75 8.55 1.28 -7.09
N PRO A 76 7.50 2.11 -7.30
CA PRO A 76 7.70 3.49 -7.66
C PRO A 76 8.48 4.16 -6.54
N ALA A 77 9.65 4.74 -6.86
CA ALA A 77 10.40 5.51 -5.89
C ALA A 77 9.49 6.62 -5.35
N SER A 78 9.18 6.56 -4.05
CA SER A 78 8.83 7.76 -3.32
C SER A 78 9.99 8.73 -3.57
N LYS A 79 9.70 10.00 -3.86
CA LYS A 79 10.71 11.04 -3.72
C LYS A 79 11.02 11.17 -2.23
N GLU A 80 11.79 10.24 -1.70
CA GLU A 80 12.49 10.36 -0.44
C GLU A 80 13.95 10.56 -0.80
N GLU A 81 14.38 11.79 -0.59
CA GLU A 81 15.78 12.19 -0.63
C GLU A 81 16.62 11.13 0.08
N GLU A 82 17.67 10.67 -0.59
CA GLU A 82 18.83 10.14 0.08
C GLU A 82 19.30 11.16 1.13
N LYS A 83 19.02 10.87 2.40
CA LYS A 83 19.80 11.41 3.53
C LYS A 83 20.00 10.32 4.57
N GLU A 84 20.93 9.44 4.27
CA GLU A 84 21.89 9.05 5.30
C GLU A 84 22.72 10.29 5.66
N LYS A 85 22.25 11.08 6.63
CA LYS A 85 23.07 11.87 7.55
C LYS A 85 22.32 12.01 8.86
N GLU A 86 22.93 11.55 9.93
CA GLU A 86 22.57 11.94 11.29
C GLU A 86 22.72 13.47 11.41
N ASP A 87 21.62 14.21 11.30
CA ASP A 87 21.56 15.62 11.64
C ASP A 87 20.38 15.81 12.62
N TYR A 88 20.74 15.80 13.89
CA TYR A 88 20.09 16.44 15.04
C TYR A 88 18.95 17.42 14.69
N VAL A 89 17.77 17.20 15.29
CA VAL A 89 16.71 18.21 15.35
C VAL A 89 17.08 19.22 16.44
N VAL A 90 17.47 20.42 16.04
CA VAL A 90 17.45 21.58 16.94
C VAL A 90 15.99 22.00 17.10
N ILE A 91 15.46 21.86 18.31
CA ILE A 91 14.16 22.42 18.67
C ILE A 91 14.32 23.96 18.68
N PRO A 92 13.59 24.71 17.84
CA PRO A 92 13.54 26.17 17.97
C PRO A 92 12.75 26.52 19.23
N GLU A 93 13.33 27.31 20.14
CA GLU A 93 12.56 27.91 21.24
C GLU A 93 11.49 28.85 20.67
N GLU A 94 10.22 28.60 21.03
CA GLU A 94 9.10 29.45 20.64
C GLU A 94 9.14 30.80 21.40
N SER A 95 9.03 31.89 20.64
CA SER A 95 8.53 33.18 21.13
C SER A 95 7.28 33.57 20.32
N PRO A 96 6.27 34.21 20.94
CA PRO A 96 4.88 34.13 20.48
C PRO A 96 4.53 35.20 19.44
N SER A 97 3.82 34.83 18.36
CA SER A 97 2.91 35.77 17.68
C SER A 97 1.87 35.12 16.75
N LYS A 98 0.62 35.18 17.23
CA LYS A 98 -0.71 35.34 16.60
C LYS A 98 -1.16 34.54 15.33
N PRO A 99 -2.46 34.20 15.27
CA PRO A 99 -3.02 33.27 14.30
C PRO A 99 -3.62 33.96 13.07
N LYS A 100 -3.62 33.25 11.93
CA LYS A 100 -4.62 33.41 10.87
C LYS A 100 -4.93 32.04 10.28
N GLY A 101 -6.12 31.55 10.57
CA GLY A 101 -6.68 30.39 9.91
C GLY A 101 -7.32 30.77 8.58
N THR A 102 -7.33 29.82 7.66
CA THR A 102 -8.43 29.59 6.71
C THR A 102 -8.39 28.11 6.35
N GLY A 103 -9.44 27.38 6.71
CA GLY A 103 -9.59 25.98 6.31
C GLY A 103 -9.96 25.86 4.84
N SER A 104 -9.67 24.71 4.24
CA SER A 104 -10.60 24.07 3.33
C SER A 104 -10.27 22.60 3.13
N LYS A 105 -11.35 21.82 3.22
CA LYS A 105 -11.50 20.40 2.94
C LYS A 105 -10.87 20.01 1.59
N ARG A 106 -10.29 18.82 1.57
CA ARG A 106 -10.11 17.83 0.47
C ARG A 106 -8.66 17.41 0.39
N ASP A 107 -8.40 16.15 0.75
CA ASP A 107 -7.33 15.34 0.15
C ASP A 107 -7.49 13.85 0.57
N GLU A 108 -8.71 13.30 0.55
CA GLU A 108 -8.92 11.84 0.66
C GLU A 108 -8.44 11.09 -0.61
N ALA A 109 -8.01 11.80 -1.65
CA ALA A 109 -7.53 11.24 -2.91
C ALA A 109 -6.00 11.05 -3.00
N LYS A 110 -5.21 11.51 -2.03
CA LYS A 110 -3.73 11.53 -2.15
C LYS A 110 -2.99 10.35 -1.50
N THR A 111 -3.66 9.53 -0.69
CA THR A 111 -2.97 8.47 0.07
C THR A 111 -2.84 7.15 -0.69
N ILE A 112 -3.59 6.98 -1.78
CA ILE A 112 -3.68 5.71 -2.52
C ILE A 112 -2.46 5.48 -3.45
N ASP A 113 -1.75 6.54 -3.84
CA ASP A 113 -0.62 6.43 -4.79
C ASP A 113 0.65 5.82 -4.20
N ARG A 114 0.74 5.68 -2.87
CA ARG A 114 1.95 5.12 -2.22
C ARG A 114 1.99 3.60 -2.20
N ASN A 115 0.85 2.93 -2.33
CA ASN A 115 0.74 1.49 -2.12
C ASN A 115 0.53 0.75 -3.45
N VAL A 116 1.43 1.00 -4.39
CA VAL A 116 1.40 0.46 -5.75
C VAL A 116 2.68 -0.30 -6.03
N ILE A 117 2.56 -1.43 -6.73
CA ILE A 117 3.67 -2.10 -7.38
C ILE A 117 3.38 -2.32 -8.87
N TYR A 118 4.43 -2.36 -9.67
CA TYR A 118 4.37 -2.79 -11.06
C TYR A 118 5.08 -4.14 -11.17
N VAL A 119 4.38 -5.14 -11.67
CA VAL A 119 4.96 -6.48 -11.86
C VAL A 119 5.03 -6.76 -13.34
N THR A 120 6.23 -7.02 -13.83
CA THR A 120 6.50 -7.52 -15.18
C THR A 120 6.73 -9.01 -15.09
N ASP A 121 6.03 -9.81 -15.88
CA ASP A 121 6.30 -11.26 -16.01
C ASP A 121 5.71 -11.79 -17.33
N LEU A 122 5.94 -13.06 -17.62
CA LEU A 122 5.33 -13.78 -18.73
C LEU A 122 3.80 -13.71 -18.61
N LYS A 123 3.13 -13.42 -19.72
CA LYS A 123 1.66 -13.33 -19.80
C LYS A 123 0.95 -14.53 -19.20
N LYS A 124 1.52 -15.73 -19.35
CA LYS A 124 0.99 -16.97 -18.77
C LYS A 124 1.06 -17.05 -17.24
N ASN A 125 1.99 -16.31 -16.61
CA ASN A 125 2.17 -16.29 -15.15
C ASN A 125 1.33 -15.22 -14.45
N ILE A 126 0.87 -14.19 -15.19
CA ILE A 126 0.07 -13.10 -14.63
C ILE A 126 -1.19 -13.56 -13.86
N PRO A 127 -1.95 -14.59 -14.30
CA PRO A 127 -3.07 -15.08 -13.51
C PRO A 127 -2.69 -15.63 -12.11
N LEU A 128 -1.51 -16.24 -11.98
CA LEU A 128 -1.00 -16.71 -10.69
C LEU A 128 -0.66 -15.52 -9.78
N ILE A 129 -0.02 -14.50 -10.34
CA ILE A 129 0.29 -13.24 -9.65
C ILE A 129 -1.00 -12.52 -9.23
N ASP A 130 -2.01 -12.48 -10.10
CA ASP A 130 -3.33 -11.90 -9.80
C ASP A 130 -3.95 -12.55 -8.55
N GLN A 131 -3.93 -13.89 -8.48
CA GLN A 131 -4.44 -14.62 -7.32
C GLN A 131 -3.62 -14.34 -6.05
N ALA A 132 -2.30 -14.22 -6.17
CA ALA A 132 -1.44 -13.88 -5.05
C ALA A 132 -1.77 -12.48 -4.50
N ILE A 133 -1.91 -11.49 -5.38
CA ILE A 133 -2.28 -10.12 -5.01
C ILE A 133 -3.69 -10.06 -4.43
N GLU A 134 -4.64 -10.83 -4.97
CA GLU A 134 -5.99 -10.91 -4.41
C GLU A 134 -5.97 -11.44 -2.98
N LYS A 135 -5.18 -12.49 -2.71
CA LYS A 135 -4.96 -13.00 -1.35
C LYS A 135 -4.34 -11.93 -0.46
N MET A 136 -3.28 -11.26 -0.90
CA MET A 136 -2.64 -10.15 -0.16
C MET A 136 -3.60 -9.01 0.17
N ASN A 137 -4.62 -8.81 -0.67
CA ASN A 137 -5.65 -7.79 -0.52
C ASN A 137 -6.93 -8.31 0.18
N SER A 138 -6.90 -9.52 0.75
CA SER A 138 -8.02 -10.05 1.52
C SER A 138 -8.00 -9.52 2.96
N PRO A 139 -9.17 -9.38 3.61
CA PRO A 139 -9.25 -8.90 5.00
C PRO A 139 -8.43 -9.73 5.99
N SER A 140 -8.23 -11.03 5.72
CA SER A 140 -7.40 -11.88 6.56
C SER A 140 -5.94 -11.45 6.66
N TYR A 141 -5.43 -10.64 5.73
CA TYR A 141 -4.11 -10.00 5.88
C TYR A 141 -4.14 -8.77 6.79
N GLY A 142 -5.24 -8.00 6.78
CA GLY A 142 -5.42 -6.85 7.68
C GLY A 142 -5.70 -7.23 9.14
N GLU A 143 -6.05 -8.49 9.40
CA GLU A 143 -6.41 -9.02 10.72
C GLU A 143 -5.30 -9.87 11.37
N GLN A 144 -4.12 -10.02 10.73
CA GLN A 144 -3.01 -10.77 11.31
C GLN A 144 -2.41 -10.04 12.51
N ILE A 145 -2.42 -10.72 13.67
CA ILE A 145 -1.76 -10.23 14.89
C ILE A 145 -0.25 -10.36 14.70
N ALA A 146 0.43 -9.23 14.50
CA ALA A 146 1.88 -9.15 14.46
C ALA A 146 2.42 -8.59 15.78
N ALA A 147 3.55 -9.13 16.25
CA ALA A 147 4.26 -8.63 17.43
C ALA A 147 5.65 -8.14 17.03
N LYS A 148 6.02 -6.93 17.48
CA LYS A 148 7.36 -6.36 17.31
C LYS A 148 7.86 -5.83 18.64
N THR A 149 9.06 -6.22 19.02
CA THR A 149 9.74 -5.72 20.21
C THR A 149 10.49 -4.44 19.86
N PHE A 150 10.28 -3.39 20.65
CA PHE A 150 10.96 -2.10 20.52
C PHE A 150 11.83 -1.84 21.74
N TYR A 151 13.03 -1.31 21.53
CA TYR A 151 13.93 -0.89 22.59
C TYR A 151 13.85 0.64 22.74
N ILE A 152 13.41 1.10 23.90
CA ILE A 152 13.32 2.53 24.21
C ILE A 152 14.66 2.96 24.84
N LYS A 153 15.43 3.79 24.12
CA LYS A 153 16.77 4.20 24.54
C LYS A 153 16.77 5.42 25.46
N GLU A 154 15.97 6.44 25.13
CA GLU A 154 16.03 7.76 25.80
C GLU A 154 14.73 8.12 26.54
N GLY A 155 13.59 7.62 26.06
CA GLY A 155 12.28 7.92 26.62
C GLY A 155 11.87 7.02 27.80
N SER A 156 10.85 7.45 28.55
CA SER A 156 10.21 6.61 29.56
C SER A 156 9.38 5.51 28.88
N LEU A 157 9.78 4.24 29.07
CA LEU A 157 9.01 3.08 28.60
C LEU A 157 7.55 3.13 29.04
N GLU A 158 7.28 3.61 30.26
CA GLU A 158 5.95 3.72 30.83
C GLU A 158 5.09 4.77 30.12
N GLN A 159 5.62 5.96 29.86
CA GLN A 159 4.88 7.00 29.12
C GLN A 159 4.64 6.60 27.66
N VAL A 160 5.61 5.94 27.03
CA VAL A 160 5.47 5.41 25.68
C VAL A 160 4.38 4.34 25.63
N ALA A 161 4.37 3.41 26.58
CA ALA A 161 3.36 2.35 26.65
C ALA A 161 1.94 2.90 26.88
N ILE A 162 1.77 3.87 27.80
CA ILE A 162 0.47 4.52 28.05
C ILE A 162 -0.03 5.24 26.80
N THR A 163 0.86 5.97 26.12
CA THR A 163 0.50 6.69 24.89
C THR A 163 0.06 5.71 23.79
N ILE A 164 0.77 4.60 23.62
CA ILE A 164 0.40 3.54 22.67
C ILE A 164 -0.94 2.90 23.05
N ALA A 165 -1.16 2.58 24.33
CA ALA A 165 -2.41 2.03 24.81
C ALA A 165 -3.59 2.96 24.50
N ASN A 166 -3.45 4.26 24.76
CA ASN A 166 -4.47 5.26 24.42
C ASN A 166 -4.75 5.32 22.91
N MET A 167 -3.71 5.26 22.06
CA MET A 167 -3.88 5.21 20.60
C MET A 167 -4.61 3.94 20.13
N LEU A 168 -4.39 2.82 20.81
CA LEU A 168 -5.05 1.54 20.53
C LEU A 168 -6.41 1.38 21.22
N GLY A 169 -6.84 2.35 22.03
CA GLY A 169 -8.07 2.25 22.82
C GLY A 169 -8.01 1.21 23.95
N ILE A 170 -6.81 0.87 24.41
CA ILE A 170 -6.55 -0.08 25.49
C ILE A 170 -6.41 0.70 26.81
N SER A 171 -7.01 0.22 27.90
CA SER A 171 -6.91 0.87 29.21
C SER A 171 -5.58 0.57 29.91
N THR A 172 -5.10 1.51 30.73
CA THR A 172 -3.75 1.43 31.32
C THR A 172 -3.57 0.31 32.33
N ASP A 173 -4.65 -0.17 32.94
CA ASP A 173 -4.69 -1.36 33.81
C ASP A 173 -4.53 -2.68 33.06
N GLN A 174 -4.73 -2.68 31.74
CA GLN A 174 -4.55 -3.85 30.88
C GLN A 174 -3.11 -4.00 30.37
N ILE A 175 -2.25 -3.00 30.59
CA ILE A 175 -0.84 -3.07 30.18
C ILE A 175 -0.08 -4.01 31.11
N GLN A 176 0.32 -5.17 30.60
CA GLN A 176 1.08 -6.14 31.38
C GLN A 176 2.53 -5.67 31.63
N GLY A 177 3.03 -5.88 32.84
CA GLY A 177 4.44 -5.63 33.20
C GLY A 177 4.77 -4.20 33.65
N ILE A 178 3.81 -3.27 33.63
CA ILE A 178 3.96 -1.92 34.18
C ILE A 178 3.24 -1.84 35.53
N LYS A 179 3.90 -1.29 36.55
CA LYS A 179 3.26 -1.00 37.84
C LYS A 179 2.67 0.42 37.80
N THR A 180 1.43 0.54 37.35
CA THR A 180 0.72 1.82 37.30
C THR A 180 0.49 2.30 38.74
N GLY A 181 1.35 3.19 39.24
CA GLY A 181 1.13 3.84 40.53
C GLY A 181 -0.09 4.76 40.44
N GLU A 182 -1.13 4.47 41.23
CA GLU A 182 -2.45 5.12 41.20
C GLU A 182 -2.40 6.66 41.34
N GLU A 183 -1.30 7.24 41.83
CA GLU A 183 -1.19 8.69 42.06
C GLU A 183 -0.93 9.54 40.81
N LYS A 184 -0.49 8.96 39.69
CA LYS A 184 -0.10 9.75 38.50
C LYS A 184 -1.20 9.91 37.43
N VAL A 185 -2.32 9.22 37.52
CA VAL A 185 -3.34 9.26 36.44
C VAL A 185 -4.33 10.43 36.61
N LYS A 186 -4.25 11.19 37.70
CA LYS A 186 -5.23 12.25 38.03
C LYS A 186 -5.16 13.46 37.08
N TRP A 187 -4.04 13.70 36.39
CA TRP A 187 -3.87 14.85 35.49
C TRP A 187 -4.33 14.58 34.05
N MET A 188 -4.74 13.35 33.72
CA MET A 188 -5.21 12.97 32.38
C MET A 188 -6.74 13.04 32.22
N LYS A 189 -7.52 13.31 33.27
CA LYS A 189 -8.93 13.71 33.14
C LYS A 189 -9.00 15.18 32.72
N ILE A 190 -8.63 15.47 31.47
CA ILE A 190 -9.09 16.69 30.81
C ILE A 190 -10.47 16.35 30.24
N GLU A 191 -11.53 16.78 30.94
CA GLU A 191 -12.86 16.84 30.34
C GLU A 191 -12.79 17.83 29.17
N ILE A 192 -12.81 17.32 27.94
CA ILE A 192 -12.94 18.15 26.76
C ILE A 192 -14.37 18.67 26.75
N SER A 193 -14.60 19.81 27.41
CA SER A 193 -15.85 20.55 27.23
C SER A 193 -15.91 21.01 25.77
N PRO A 194 -17.00 20.77 25.04
CA PRO A 194 -17.15 21.27 23.67
C PRO A 194 -17.07 22.80 23.70
N PRO A 195 -16.37 23.44 22.75
CA PRO A 195 -16.19 24.88 22.76
C PRO A 195 -17.56 25.58 22.62
N SER A 196 -17.96 26.35 23.63
CA SER A 196 -19.11 27.24 23.53
C SER A 196 -18.72 28.45 22.67
N ILE A 197 -19.31 28.53 21.48
CA ILE A 197 -19.17 29.70 20.61
C ILE A 197 -20.15 30.76 21.12
N ASP A 198 -19.63 31.79 21.79
CA ASP A 198 -20.40 32.99 22.12
C ASP A 198 -20.53 33.86 20.86
N LEU A 199 -21.70 33.78 20.22
CA LEU A 199 -22.07 34.68 19.13
C LEU A 199 -22.58 35.97 19.75
N GLY A 200 -21.65 36.87 20.06
CA GLY A 200 -21.96 38.21 20.57
C GLY A 200 -23.04 38.91 19.75
N ASN A 201 -24.03 39.49 20.45
CA ASN A 201 -25.19 40.16 19.90
C ASN A 201 -24.83 41.27 18.89
N ILE A 202 -25.00 40.98 17.60
CA ILE A 202 -25.02 41.97 16.53
C ILE A 202 -26.48 42.35 16.24
N GLY A 203 -26.90 43.49 16.79
CA GLY A 203 -27.89 44.41 16.23
C GLY A 203 -29.39 44.10 16.43
N ALA A 204 -30.05 44.93 17.24
CA ALA A 204 -31.37 45.50 16.93
C ALA A 204 -31.73 46.62 17.92
N LEU A 205 -31.24 47.85 17.69
CA LEU A 205 -31.90 49.05 18.22
C LEU A 205 -33.07 49.36 17.28
N GLY A 206 -34.26 48.94 17.69
CA GLY A 206 -35.49 49.09 16.91
C GLY A 206 -36.72 49.27 17.79
N LYS A 207 -37.05 50.54 18.07
CA LYS A 207 -38.37 51.14 18.34
C LYS A 207 -39.35 50.43 19.29
N LYS A 208 -39.71 51.13 20.38
CA LYS A 208 -41.00 51.84 20.49
C LYS A 208 -40.95 52.90 21.57
#